data_AF-A0AAU5MK31-F1
#
_entry.id   AF-A0AAU5MK31-F1
#
_cell.length_a   1.000
_cell.length_b   1.000
_cell.length_c   1.000
_cell.angle_alpha   90.00
_cell.angle_beta   90.00
_cell.angle_gamma   90.00
#
_symmetry.space_group_name_H-M   'P 1'
#
loop_
_entity.id
_entity.type
_entity.pdbx_description
1 polymer ?
#
loop_
_entity_poly.entity_id
_entity_poly.type
_entity_poly.pdbx_seq_one_letter_code
_entity_poly.pdbx_strand_id
1 'polypeptide(L)' 'MPDDSETTRLVNTDVSNLSPAEMKAHLGAVERQMKHLLKTERDLLEASAQVLTDHPELQSRLEYLRTVDLDDPTDLGS' A
#
# COMPACT_ATOMS: atom_id res chain seq x y z
N MET A 1 3.31 -10.84 -2.60
CA MET A 1 3.18 -10.89 -1.12
C MET A 1 4.14 -9.85 -0.60
N PRO A 2 3.66 -8.85 0.17
CA PRO A 2 4.57 -7.96 0.88
C PRO A 2 5.50 -8.83 1.72
N ASP A 3 6.81 -8.62 1.60
CA ASP A 3 7.70 -9.16 2.60
C ASP A 3 7.37 -8.42 3.90
N ASP A 4 6.81 -9.11 4.90
CA ASP A 4 6.58 -8.54 6.25
C ASP A 4 7.88 -7.90 6.80
N SER A 5 9.03 -8.36 6.30
CA SER A 5 10.35 -7.80 6.52
C SER A 5 10.50 -6.35 6.03
N GLU A 6 9.93 -5.97 4.88
CA GLU A 6 10.03 -4.62 4.32
C GLU A 6 9.18 -3.62 5.10
N THR A 7 7.92 -3.97 5.40
CA THR A 7 7.07 -3.13 6.27
C THR A 7 7.73 -2.91 7.63
N THR A 8 8.25 -3.99 8.24
CA THR A 8 8.96 -3.92 9.53
C THR A 8 10.19 -3.04 9.45
N ARG A 9 10.97 -3.14 8.37
CA ARG A 9 12.16 -2.32 8.15
C ARG A 9 11.82 -0.84 8.01
N LEU A 10 10.78 -0.52 7.23
CA LEU A 10 10.36 0.86 6.99
C LEU A 10 9.88 1.53 8.28
N VAL A 11 9.02 0.85 9.05
CA VAL A 11 8.49 1.41 10.31
C VAL A 11 9.57 1.61 11.38
N ASN A 12 10.58 0.74 11.42
CA ASN A 12 11.65 0.80 12.43
C ASN A 12 12.87 1.62 11.98
N THR A 13 12.83 2.27 10.81
CA THR A 13 13.93 3.14 10.39
C THR A 13 13.98 4.38 11.26
N ASP A 14 15.11 4.64 11.93
CA ASP A 14 15.32 5.91 12.64
C ASP A 14 15.53 7.04 11.61
N VAL A 15 14.51 7.88 11.47
CA VAL A 15 14.50 8.98 10.51
C VAL A 15 15.29 10.20 10.98
N SER A 16 15.67 10.26 12.26
CA SER A 16 16.27 11.44 12.90
C SER A 16 17.67 11.75 12.37
N ASN A 17 18.36 10.73 11.87
CA ASN A 17 19.74 10.80 11.41
C ASN A 17 19.86 10.77 9.88
N LEU A 18 18.74 10.73 9.15
CA LEU A 18 18.76 10.68 7.69
C LEU A 18 19.14 12.05 7.11
N SER A 19 20.04 12.05 6.15
CA SER A 19 20.24 13.22 5.30
C SER A 19 18.95 13.55 4.52
N PRO A 20 18.79 14.78 4.00
CA PRO A 20 17.62 15.13 3.21
C PRO A 20 17.36 14.19 2.02
N ALA A 21 18.42 13.68 1.40
CA ALA A 21 18.30 12.73 0.28
C ALA A 21 17.80 11.36 0.75
N GLU A 22 18.33 10.85 1.87
CA GLU A 22 17.89 9.58 2.46
C GLU A 22 16.47 9.65 2.99
N MET A 23 16.08 10.77 3.62
CA MET A 23 14.71 11.02 4.04
C MET A 23 13.74 10.97 2.85
N LYS A 24 14.09 11.63 1.73
CA LYS A 24 13.26 11.61 0.51
C LYS A 24 13.14 10.19 -0.05
N ALA A 25 14.23 9.43 -0.09
CA ALA A 25 14.22 8.04 -0.55
C ALA A 25 13.37 7.14 0.37
N HIS A 26 13.47 7.35 1.69
CA HIS A 26 12.69 6.63 2.69
C HIS A 26 11.19 6.92 2.54
N LEU A 27 10.79 8.19 2.42
CA LEU A 27 9.39 8.57 2.18
C LEU A 27 8.85 7.94 0.89
N GLY A 28 9.64 7.94 -0.19
CA GLY A 28 9.23 7.25 -1.43
C GLY A 28 9.09 5.73 -1.28
N ALA A 29 9.91 5.10 -0.44
CA ALA A 29 9.78 3.67 -0.14
C ALA A 29 8.53 3.38 0.72
N VAL A 30 8.24 4.22 1.71
CA VAL A 30 7.01 4.14 2.51
C VAL A 30 5.77 4.30 1.63
N GLU A 31 5.76 5.29 0.74
CA GLU A 31 4.63 5.53 -0.16
C GLU A 31 4.37 4.31 -1.08
N ARG A 32 5.41 3.76 -1.71
CA ARG A 32 5.28 2.57 -2.55
C ARG A 32 4.78 1.37 -1.76
N GLN A 33 5.29 1.14 -0.56
CA GLN A 33 4.84 0.03 0.28
C GLN A 33 3.38 0.20 0.72
N MET A 34 2.97 1.43 1.07
CA MET A 34 1.58 1.73 1.39
C MET A 34 0.66 1.45 0.20
N LYS A 35 1.02 1.91 -1.01
CA LYS A 35 0.27 1.59 -2.24
C LYS A 35 0.17 0.09 -2.48
N HIS A 36 1.27 -0.64 -2.30
CA HIS A 36 1.29 -2.10 -2.45
C HIS A 36 0.34 -2.82 -1.48
N LEU A 37 0.33 -2.41 -0.21
CA LEU A 37 -0.58 -2.96 0.81
C LEU A 37 -2.05 -2.66 0.47
N LEU A 38 -2.36 -1.44 0.06
CA LEU A 38 -3.72 -1.06 -0.35
C LEU A 38 -4.18 -1.79 -1.61
N LYS A 39 -3.29 -2.02 -2.57
CA LYS A 39 -3.56 -2.84 -3.76
C LYS A 39 -3.84 -4.29 -3.38
N THR A 40 -3.04 -4.85 -2.48
CA THR A 40 -3.26 -6.20 -1.95
C THR A 40 -4.60 -6.30 -1.21
N GLU A 41 -4.96 -5.31 -0.38
CA GLU A 41 -6.26 -5.26 0.28
C GLU A 41 -7.41 -5.23 -0.74
N ARG A 42 -7.31 -4.38 -1.76
CA ARG A 42 -8.30 -4.31 -2.85
C ARG A 42 -8.45 -5.66 -3.54
N ASP A 43 -7.35 -6.26 -3.99
CA ASP A 43 -7.37 -7.51 -4.74
C ASP A 43 -7.96 -8.67 -3.89
N LEU A 44 -7.66 -8.70 -2.58
CA LEU A 44 -8.27 -9.66 -1.65
C LEU A 44 -9.78 -9.46 -1.50
N LEU A 45 -10.24 -8.21 -1.38
CA LEU A 45 -11.66 -7.89 -1.28
C LEU A 45 -12.40 -8.22 -2.59
N GLU A 46 -11.80 -7.92 -3.75
CA GLU A 46 -12.39 -8.24 -5.06
C GLU A 46 -12.51 -9.74 -5.30
N ALA A 47 -11.55 -10.53 -4.81
CA ALA A 47 -11.60 -11.99 -4.90
C ALA A 47 -12.63 -12.64 -3.94
N SER A 48 -13.16 -11.89 -2.95
CA SER A 48 -13.90 -12.44 -1.82
C SER A 48 -15.36 -11.96 -1.75
N ALA A 49 -16.17 -12.29 -2.76
CA ALA A 49 -17.58 -11.86 -2.84
C ALA A 49 -18.44 -12.26 -1.64
N GLN A 50 -18.19 -13.43 -1.03
CA GLN A 50 -18.91 -13.87 0.16
C GLN A 50 -18.62 -12.96 1.37
N VAL A 51 -17.35 -12.59 1.57
CA VAL A 51 -16.92 -11.70 2.66
C VAL A 51 -17.58 -10.32 2.51
N LEU A 52 -17.70 -9.80 1.29
CA LEU A 52 -18.38 -8.53 1.04
C LEU A 52 -19.89 -8.60 1.32
N THR A 53 -20.51 -9.76 1.10
CA THR A 53 -21.94 -9.99 1.38
C THR A 53 -22.19 -10.04 2.88
N ASP A 54 -21.30 -10.69 3.63
CA ASP A 54 -21.41 -10.83 5.08
C ASP A 54 -21.03 -9.54 5.83
N HIS A 55 -20.22 -8.69 5.21
CA HIS A 55 -19.66 -7.45 5.79
C HIS A 55 -19.81 -6.25 4.84
N PRO A 56 -20.97 -5.55 4.81
CA PRO A 56 -21.22 -4.41 3.91
C PRO A 56 -20.26 -3.22 4.14
N GLU A 57 -19.64 -3.11 5.32
CA GLU A 57 -18.56 -2.15 5.59
C GLU A 57 -17.33 -2.38 4.70
N LEU A 58 -17.03 -3.64 4.38
CA LEU A 58 -15.94 -3.99 3.47
C LEU A 58 -16.27 -3.67 2.01
N GLN A 59 -17.56 -3.65 1.65
CA GLN A 59 -18.00 -3.16 0.36
C GLN A 59 -17.71 -1.66 0.21
N SER A 60 -18.04 -0.85 1.22
CA SER A 60 -17.69 0.58 1.23
C SER A 60 -16.18 0.80 1.16
N ARG A 61 -15.40 -0.05 1.84
CA ARG A 61 -13.93 -0.02 1.80
C ARG A 61 -13.41 -0.35 0.40
N LEU A 62 -13.94 -1.37 -0.26
CA LEU A 62 -13.58 -1.73 -1.62
C LEU A 62 -13.92 -0.60 -2.62
N GLU A 63 -15.10 0.02 -2.49
CA GLU A 63 -15.49 1.17 -3.31
C GLU A 63 -14.52 2.33 -3.14
N TYR A 64 -14.11 2.64 -1.90
CA TYR A 64 -13.07 3.62 -1.64
C TYR A 64 -11.74 3.26 -2.32
N LEU A 65 -11.25 2.03 -2.13
CA LEU A 65 -9.98 1.57 -2.71
C LEU A 65 -9.95 1.61 -4.25
N ARG A 66 -11.11 1.53 -4.90
CA ARG A 66 -11.24 1.71 -6.37
C ARG A 66 -11.09 3.16 -6.83
N THR A 67 -11.26 4.13 -5.94
CA THR A 67 -11.10 5.57 -6.26
C THR A 67 -9.69 6.09 -6.00
N VAL A 68 -8.89 5.36 -5.22
CA VAL A 68 -7.52 5.75 -4.88
C VAL A 68 -6.58 5.39 -6.03
N ASP A 69 -5.70 6.31 -6.40
CA ASP A 69 -4.59 6.03 -7.32
C ASP A 69 -3.53 5.19 -6.63
N LEU A 70 -3.65 3.87 -6.82
CA LEU A 70 -2.77 2.86 -6.23
C LEU A 70 -1.70 2.37 -7.22
N ASP A 71 -1.72 2.88 -8.45
CA ASP A 71 -0.69 2.56 -9.42
C ASP A 71 0.54 3.44 -9.20
N ASP A 72 1.71 2.87 -9.47
CA ASP A 72 2.98 3.58 -9.35
C ASP A 72 3.22 4.31 -10.67
N PRO A 73 3.51 5.62 -10.71
CA PRO A 73 3.77 6.34 -11.96
C PRO A 73 4.97 5.79 -12.75
N THR A 74 5.79 4.93 -12.14
CA THR A 74 6.87 4.19 -12.76
C THR A 74 6.43 2.98 -13.60
N ASP A 75 5.12 2.64 -13.61
CA ASP A 75 4.54 1.57 -14.44
C ASP A 75 3.99 2.08 -15.79
N LEU A 76 4.34 3.32 -16.17
CA LEU A 76 4.32 3.74 -17.58
C LEU A 76 5.63 3.29 -18.21
N GLY A 77 5.57 2.13 -18.86
CA GLY A 77 6.71 1.35 -19.32
C GLY A 77 7.77 2.07 -20.16
N SER A 78 8.97 1.48 -20.08
CA SER A 78 10.00 1.25 -21.12
C SER A 78 10.14 2.25 -22.27
#